data_AF-A0A1W5XH32-F1
#
_entry.id   AF-A0A1W5XH32-F1
#
_cell.length_a   1.000
_cell.length_b   1.000
_cell.length_c   1.000
_cell.angle_alpha   90.00
_cell.angle_beta   90.00
_cell.angle_gamma   90.00
#
_symmetry.space_group_name_H-M   'P 1'
#
loop_
_entity.id
_entity.type
_entity.pdbx_description
1 polymer ?
#
loop_
_entity_poly.entity_id
_entity_poly.type
_entity_poly.pdbx_seq_one_letter_code
_entity_poly.pdbx_strand_id
1 'polypeptide(L)'
;MTGKGNNGFSEAGLRRLREVLTGHVESGRIPGLVALVSRGEETHVEAIGTMRHDGGAPMRRDTIFRMASTTKPVAVAAAMVLLDECRLRLDDPIGRWLPELADRQVLKRPDGPLDDTVPARRPITVRDLLTSTFGLGLDMTAMGSPMMGALFERGVYGQEWLLPEPEPDEWMRRLGTLPLMYQPGERWQYNISNDVLGVLVARVAGQSFESFLRERIFGPLGMKDTGFHVPADKIDRLPPLYAPDPQTGEFIVEDEAEGGHHSKPPAFPSGGGGLDSTVDDYHAYFRMLLNHGMHGTERILSRPAVELMTTNRLTPEQTTALQAWARSVVHLSHGQGQTGGWGFGMTVRTYRGDYAPIGQFGWDGGAGTTTYADPENQLVGILLTQTGMSTPDSARAIHDFWTTLYQAIDD
;
A
#
# COMPACT_ATOMS: atom_id res chain seq x y z
N MET A 1 -30.18 -1.65 36.57
CA MET A 1 -29.20 -2.48 35.84
C MET A 1 -29.80 -2.87 34.51
N THR A 2 -29.50 -2.08 33.48
CA THR A 2 -29.70 -2.42 32.07
C THR A 2 -28.39 -2.01 31.42
N GLY A 3 -27.51 -2.99 31.20
CA GLY A 3 -26.24 -2.77 30.52
C GLY A 3 -26.55 -2.36 29.08
N LYS A 4 -26.37 -1.07 28.76
CA LYS A 4 -26.10 -0.67 27.39
C LYS A 4 -24.72 -1.23 27.08
N GLY A 5 -24.67 -2.33 26.33
CA GLY A 5 -23.44 -2.74 25.68
C GLY A 5 -22.94 -1.55 24.86
N ASN A 6 -21.72 -1.13 25.13
CA ASN A 6 -21.08 -0.04 24.42
C ASN A 6 -20.66 -0.60 23.05
N ASN A 7 -21.63 -0.80 22.16
CA ASN A 7 -21.39 -1.24 20.79
C ASN A 7 -20.54 -0.14 20.16
N GLY A 8 -19.28 -0.41 19.80
CA GLY A 8 -18.34 0.62 19.36
C GLY A 8 -18.84 1.54 18.22
N PHE A 9 -19.98 1.22 17.61
CA PHE A 9 -20.69 2.00 16.61
C PHE A 9 -22.21 2.07 16.89
N SER A 10 -22.84 3.19 16.53
CA SER A 10 -24.31 3.32 16.52
C SER A 10 -24.93 2.51 15.38
N GLU A 11 -26.08 1.89 15.64
CA GLU A 11 -26.92 1.29 14.58
C GLU A 11 -27.31 2.33 13.51
N ALA A 12 -27.63 3.56 13.94
CA ALA A 12 -27.98 4.64 13.02
C ALA A 12 -26.80 5.05 12.14
N GLY A 13 -25.59 5.10 12.70
CA GLY A 13 -24.35 5.38 11.99
C GLY A 13 -23.98 4.30 10.98
N LEU A 14 -24.01 3.03 11.40
CA LEU A 14 -23.76 1.89 10.50
C LEU A 14 -24.77 1.81 9.36
N ARG A 15 -26.06 2.08 9.63
CA ARG A 15 -27.07 2.18 8.57
C ARG A 15 -26.74 3.31 7.58
N ARG A 16 -26.32 4.48 8.07
CA ARG A 16 -25.95 5.59 7.20
C ARG A 16 -24.71 5.28 6.36
N LEU A 17 -23.70 4.63 6.94
CA LEU A 17 -22.54 4.11 6.21
C LEU A 17 -22.99 3.20 5.05
N ARG A 18 -23.86 2.22 5.35
CA ARG A 18 -24.41 1.33 4.33
C ARG A 18 -25.19 2.07 3.23
N GLU A 19 -26.05 3.01 3.60
CA GLU A 19 -26.85 3.80 2.65
C GLU A 19 -25.96 4.59 1.68
N VAL A 20 -24.90 5.23 2.19
CA VAL A 20 -23.94 5.98 1.37
C VAL A 20 -23.16 5.07 0.44
N LEU A 21 -22.64 3.95 0.94
CA LEU A 21 -21.93 2.96 0.12
C LEU A 21 -22.84 2.33 -0.94
N THR A 22 -24.11 2.09 -0.61
CA THR A 22 -25.12 1.59 -1.56
C THR A 22 -25.33 2.59 -2.69
N GLY A 23 -25.43 3.90 -2.37
CA GLY A 23 -25.58 4.95 -3.37
C GLY A 23 -24.41 5.01 -4.38
N HIS A 24 -23.18 4.72 -3.94
CA HIS A 24 -22.03 4.62 -4.84
C HIS A 24 -22.17 3.47 -5.83
N VAL A 25 -22.65 2.31 -5.38
CA VAL A 25 -22.91 1.15 -6.25
C VAL A 25 -24.11 1.40 -7.18
N GLU A 26 -25.23 1.92 -6.66
CA GLU A 26 -26.44 2.23 -7.44
C GLU A 26 -26.22 3.32 -8.49
N SER A 27 -25.18 4.15 -8.33
CA SER A 27 -24.78 5.13 -9.35
C SER A 27 -24.26 4.49 -10.65
N GLY A 28 -23.94 3.20 -10.62
CA GLY A 28 -23.37 2.45 -11.75
C GLY A 28 -21.89 2.70 -12.00
N ARG A 29 -21.20 3.50 -11.16
CA ARG A 29 -19.78 3.86 -11.34
C ARG A 29 -18.81 3.00 -10.54
N ILE A 30 -19.32 2.22 -9.59
CA ILE A 30 -18.57 1.20 -8.86
C ILE A 30 -19.40 -0.09 -8.93
N PRO A 31 -18.93 -1.18 -9.56
CA PRO A 31 -19.70 -2.42 -9.70
C PRO A 31 -20.11 -3.04 -8.36
N GLY A 32 -19.19 -2.98 -7.40
CA GLY A 32 -19.37 -3.52 -6.07
C GLY A 32 -18.20 -3.20 -5.16
N LEU A 33 -18.42 -3.39 -3.87
CA LEU A 33 -17.44 -3.11 -2.83
C LEU A 33 -17.59 -4.06 -1.64
N VAL A 34 -16.52 -4.17 -0.87
CA VAL A 34 -16.53 -4.77 0.47
C VAL A 34 -15.90 -3.76 1.43
N ALA A 35 -16.64 -3.39 2.47
CA ALA A 35 -16.18 -2.48 3.51
C ALA A 35 -16.19 -3.19 4.87
N LEU A 36 -15.14 -3.01 5.65
CA LEU A 36 -15.05 -3.46 7.04
C LEU A 36 -14.72 -2.27 7.93
N VAL A 37 -15.49 -2.14 9.01
CA VAL A 37 -15.22 -1.19 10.09
C VAL A 37 -15.14 -1.97 11.39
N SER A 38 -14.11 -1.71 12.18
CA SER A 38 -13.91 -2.41 13.45
C SER A 38 -13.41 -1.46 14.50
N ARG A 39 -13.92 -1.61 15.74
CA ARG A 39 -13.54 -0.83 16.91
C ARG A 39 -13.46 -1.74 18.12
N GLY A 40 -12.27 -1.90 18.69
CA GLY A 40 -12.03 -2.90 19.74
C GLY A 40 -12.35 -4.32 19.23
N GLU A 41 -13.32 -4.98 19.87
CA GLU A 41 -13.76 -6.33 19.46
C GLU A 41 -14.91 -6.31 18.45
N GLU A 42 -15.58 -5.17 18.25
CA GLU A 42 -16.69 -5.06 17.31
C GLU A 42 -16.17 -4.98 15.88
N THR A 43 -16.81 -5.71 14.98
CA THR A 43 -16.48 -5.73 13.55
C THR A 43 -17.77 -5.81 12.73
N HIS A 44 -17.94 -4.85 11.83
CA HIS A 44 -19.08 -4.77 10.92
C HIS A 44 -18.58 -4.81 9.48
N VAL A 45 -19.25 -5.59 8.62
CA VAL A 45 -18.87 -5.78 7.22
C VAL A 45 -20.06 -5.53 6.30
N GLU A 46 -19.85 -4.72 5.27
CA GLU A 46 -20.78 -4.50 4.18
C GLU A 46 -20.20 -5.11 2.90
N ALA A 47 -20.97 -5.97 2.22
CA ALA A 47 -20.67 -6.45 0.88
C ALA A 47 -21.83 -6.05 -0.03
N ILE A 48 -21.55 -5.21 -1.02
CA ILE A 48 -22.58 -4.54 -1.85
C ILE A 48 -22.21 -4.66 -3.32
N GLY A 49 -23.19 -4.90 -4.19
CA GLY A 49 -23.00 -4.97 -5.63
C GLY A 49 -22.47 -6.31 -6.14
N THR A 50 -21.86 -6.28 -7.32
CA THR A 50 -21.42 -7.48 -8.06
C THR A 50 -19.94 -7.40 -8.44
N MET A 51 -19.35 -8.56 -8.69
CA MET A 51 -17.95 -8.70 -9.11
C MET A 51 -17.69 -8.14 -10.52
N ARG A 52 -18.72 -7.92 -11.34
CA ARG A 52 -18.59 -7.29 -12.66
C ARG A 52 -19.60 -6.16 -12.83
N HIS A 53 -19.27 -5.20 -13.69
CA HIS A 53 -20.08 -4.00 -13.92
C HIS A 53 -21.43 -4.28 -14.60
N ASP A 54 -21.49 -5.32 -15.43
CA ASP A 54 -22.66 -5.78 -16.18
C ASP A 54 -23.52 -6.78 -15.38
N GLY A 55 -23.23 -6.95 -14.09
CA GLY A 55 -23.84 -7.93 -13.21
C GLY A 55 -23.01 -9.23 -13.12
N GLY A 56 -23.45 -10.17 -12.30
CA GLY A 56 -22.73 -11.43 -12.09
C GLY A 56 -22.76 -11.89 -10.64
N ALA A 57 -21.73 -12.65 -10.22
CA ALA A 57 -21.61 -13.08 -8.84
C ALA A 57 -21.60 -11.86 -7.89
N PRO A 58 -22.29 -11.94 -6.75
CA PRO A 58 -22.30 -10.84 -5.78
C PRO A 58 -20.92 -10.67 -5.15
N MET A 59 -20.62 -9.43 -4.74
CA MET A 59 -19.52 -9.22 -3.79
C MET A 59 -19.79 -9.97 -2.49
N ARG A 60 -18.75 -10.53 -1.89
CA ARG A 60 -18.82 -11.31 -0.66
C ARG A 60 -17.70 -10.90 0.28
N ARG A 61 -17.87 -11.18 1.57
CA ARG A 61 -16.82 -10.95 2.59
C ARG A 61 -15.50 -11.65 2.23
N ASP A 62 -15.57 -12.79 1.54
CA ASP A 62 -14.42 -13.57 1.09
C ASP A 62 -13.97 -13.24 -0.35
N THR A 63 -14.49 -12.18 -0.98
CA THR A 63 -13.96 -11.69 -2.27
C THR A 63 -12.48 -11.34 -2.10
N ILE A 64 -11.65 -11.76 -3.06
CA ILE A 64 -10.23 -11.45 -3.13
C ILE A 64 -10.03 -10.20 -4.00
N PHE A 65 -9.17 -9.30 -3.57
CA PHE A 65 -8.92 -8.01 -4.18
C PHE A 65 -7.43 -7.85 -4.47
N ARG A 66 -7.09 -7.31 -5.64
CA ARG A 66 -5.76 -6.75 -5.89
C ARG A 66 -5.57 -5.54 -4.99
N MET A 67 -4.62 -5.63 -4.06
CA MET A 67 -4.44 -4.65 -2.99
C MET A 67 -3.65 -3.42 -3.44
N ALA A 68 -3.00 -3.51 -4.61
CA ALA A 68 -2.17 -2.44 -5.17
C ALA A 68 -1.24 -1.89 -4.09
N SER A 69 -1.11 -0.57 -3.97
CA SER A 69 -0.17 0.06 -3.05
C SER A 69 -0.43 -0.19 -1.55
N THR A 70 -1.60 -0.71 -1.15
CA THR A 70 -1.82 -1.17 0.24
C THR A 70 -1.02 -2.43 0.56
N THR A 71 -0.27 -2.97 -0.40
CA THR A 71 0.81 -3.95 -0.20
C THR A 71 1.97 -3.41 0.65
N LYS A 72 2.33 -2.13 0.50
CA LYS A 72 3.54 -1.54 1.09
C LYS A 72 3.62 -1.66 2.62
N PRO A 73 2.56 -1.36 3.39
CA PRO A 73 2.56 -1.58 4.84
C PRO A 73 2.99 -3.02 5.22
N VAL A 74 2.41 -4.02 4.54
CA VAL A 74 2.63 -5.44 4.81
C VAL A 74 4.03 -5.86 4.39
N ALA A 75 4.51 -5.40 3.23
CA ALA A 75 5.87 -5.66 2.75
C ALA A 75 6.94 -5.12 3.72
N VAL A 76 6.72 -3.94 4.28
CA VAL A 76 7.64 -3.33 5.27
C VAL A 76 7.70 -4.13 6.57
N ALA A 77 6.61 -4.75 7.01
CA ALA A 77 6.60 -5.56 8.23
C ALA A 77 7.65 -6.68 8.17
N ALA A 78 7.90 -7.26 7.00
CA ALA A 78 8.93 -8.28 6.82
C ALA A 78 10.35 -7.76 7.14
N ALA A 79 10.67 -6.54 6.71
CA ALA A 79 11.93 -5.91 7.08
C ALA A 79 11.98 -5.62 8.58
N MET A 80 10.87 -5.19 9.18
CA MET A 80 10.80 -4.91 10.61
C MET A 80 10.99 -6.15 11.48
N VAL A 81 10.51 -7.33 11.03
CA VAL A 81 10.83 -8.61 11.67
C VAL A 81 12.34 -8.84 11.70
N LEU A 82 13.05 -8.58 10.60
CA LEU A 82 14.51 -8.74 10.56
C LEU A 82 15.25 -7.71 11.43
N LEU A 83 14.68 -6.51 11.64
CA LEU A 83 15.19 -5.53 12.60
C LEU A 83 15.03 -6.03 14.04
N ASP A 84 13.86 -6.54 14.41
CA ASP A 84 13.60 -7.11 15.73
C ASP A 84 14.54 -8.30 16.03
N GLU A 85 14.87 -9.09 15.01
CA GLU A 85 15.83 -10.20 15.11
C GLU A 85 17.30 -9.75 15.11
N CYS A 86 17.58 -8.45 15.07
CA CYS A 86 18.93 -7.88 14.97
C CYS A 86 19.71 -8.32 13.72
N ARG A 87 19.03 -8.83 12.68
CA ARG A 87 19.61 -9.23 11.39
C ARG A 87 19.80 -8.04 10.45
N LEU A 88 19.00 -6.99 10.66
CA LEU A 88 19.12 -5.67 10.06
C LEU A 88 19.22 -4.60 11.16
N ARG A 89 19.89 -3.50 10.86
CA ARG A 89 19.79 -2.24 11.62
C ARG A 89 19.38 -1.13 10.68
N LEU A 90 18.69 -0.12 11.21
CA LEU A 90 18.22 1.03 10.42
C LEU A 90 19.34 1.70 9.64
N ASP A 91 20.52 1.84 10.23
CA ASP A 91 21.63 2.58 9.63
C ASP A 91 22.69 1.67 8.99
N ASP A 92 22.41 0.37 8.85
CA ASP A 92 23.27 -0.54 8.10
C ASP A 92 23.28 -0.12 6.61
N PRO A 93 24.47 -0.01 5.97
CA PRO A 93 24.57 0.14 4.52
C PRO A 93 24.04 -1.10 3.80
N ILE A 94 23.18 -0.90 2.80
CA ILE A 94 22.54 -2.03 2.09
C ILE A 94 23.46 -2.75 1.10
N GLY A 95 24.57 -2.12 0.71
CA GLY A 95 25.47 -2.62 -0.34
C GLY A 95 26.04 -4.02 -0.07
N ARG A 96 26.10 -4.46 1.20
CA ARG A 96 26.54 -5.82 1.55
C ARG A 96 25.59 -6.91 1.07
N TRP A 97 24.30 -6.61 0.89
CA TRP A 97 23.30 -7.54 0.34
C TRP A 97 22.84 -7.14 -1.06
N LEU A 98 22.90 -5.84 -1.38
CA LEU A 98 22.49 -5.26 -2.64
C LEU A 98 23.69 -4.58 -3.31
N PRO A 99 24.71 -5.35 -3.77
CA PRO A 99 25.91 -4.79 -4.39
C PRO A 99 25.63 -3.97 -5.64
N GLU A 100 24.51 -4.22 -6.33
CA GLU A 100 24.04 -3.43 -7.47
C GLU A 100 23.75 -1.97 -7.09
N LEU A 101 23.50 -1.72 -5.79
CA LEU A 101 23.26 -0.40 -5.23
C LEU A 101 24.43 0.16 -4.40
N ALA A 102 25.61 -0.48 -4.46
CA ALA A 102 26.83 0.06 -3.87
C ALA A 102 27.40 1.21 -4.73
N ASP A 103 28.17 2.11 -4.11
CA ASP A 103 29.00 3.15 -4.76
C ASP A 103 28.27 3.95 -5.86
N ARG A 104 27.02 4.32 -5.58
CA ARG A 104 26.13 4.97 -6.54
C ARG A 104 26.65 6.32 -7.03
N GLN A 105 26.33 6.62 -8.27
CA GLN A 105 26.35 7.96 -8.83
C GLN A 105 24.98 8.62 -8.68
N VAL A 106 24.94 9.94 -8.57
CA VAL A 106 23.74 10.78 -8.43
C VAL A 106 23.76 11.84 -9.51
N LEU A 107 22.63 12.08 -10.18
CA LEU A 107 22.50 13.16 -11.16
C LEU A 107 22.86 14.51 -10.52
N LYS A 108 23.62 15.35 -11.24
CA LYS A 108 23.85 16.75 -10.81
C LYS A 108 22.57 17.56 -10.81
N ARG A 109 21.66 17.22 -11.73
CA ARG A 109 20.31 17.79 -11.84
C ARG A 109 19.31 16.66 -12.12
N PRO A 110 18.17 16.58 -11.41
CA PRO A 110 17.17 15.53 -11.62
C PRO A 110 16.59 15.47 -13.04
N ASP A 111 16.60 16.59 -13.77
CA ASP A 111 16.13 16.73 -15.16
C ASP A 111 17.25 16.59 -16.21
N GLY A 112 18.49 16.36 -15.77
CA GLY A 112 19.67 16.34 -16.62
C GLY A 112 19.91 15.01 -17.35
N PRO A 113 20.94 14.95 -18.21
CA PRO A 113 21.41 13.72 -18.84
C PRO A 113 21.83 12.66 -17.81
N LEU A 114 21.61 11.38 -18.13
CA LEU A 114 21.89 10.25 -17.23
C LEU A 114 23.39 10.06 -16.89
N ASP A 115 24.28 10.63 -17.68
CA ASP A 115 25.73 10.56 -17.50
C ASP A 115 26.32 11.80 -16.78
N ASP A 116 25.53 12.85 -16.57
CA ASP A 116 25.97 14.04 -15.83
C ASP A 116 25.80 13.87 -14.33
N THR A 117 26.71 13.09 -13.74
CA THR A 117 26.62 12.66 -12.34
C THR A 117 27.74 13.16 -11.45
N VAL A 118 27.51 13.02 -10.14
CA VAL A 118 28.50 13.12 -9.06
C VAL A 118 28.39 11.89 -8.15
N PRO A 119 29.45 11.51 -7.41
CA PRO A 119 29.35 10.42 -6.45
C PRO A 119 28.29 10.69 -5.36
N ALA A 120 27.65 9.62 -4.89
CA ALA A 120 26.82 9.70 -3.69
C ALA A 120 27.69 10.12 -2.49
N ARG A 121 27.16 11.02 -1.65
CA ARG A 121 27.88 11.56 -0.48
C ARG A 121 28.05 10.53 0.64
N ARG A 122 27.20 9.51 0.65
CA ARG A 122 27.21 8.38 1.58
C ARG A 122 26.52 7.16 0.95
N PRO A 123 26.75 5.94 1.49
CA PRO A 123 25.99 4.76 1.10
C PRO A 123 24.49 4.90 1.41
N ILE A 124 23.67 4.16 0.67
CA ILE A 124 22.25 3.95 0.98
C ILE A 124 22.13 3.05 2.22
N THR A 125 21.23 3.39 3.14
CA THR A 125 20.95 2.61 4.36
C THR A 125 19.58 1.94 4.32
N VAL A 126 19.34 1.00 5.23
CA VAL A 126 18.02 0.38 5.42
C VAL A 126 16.95 1.44 5.73
N ARG A 127 17.28 2.46 6.53
CA ARG A 127 16.41 3.60 6.84
C ARG A 127 15.99 4.35 5.59
N ASP A 128 16.90 4.56 4.65
CA ASP A 128 16.58 5.24 3.39
C ASP A 128 15.54 4.47 2.57
N LEU A 129 15.61 3.13 2.55
CA LEU A 129 14.59 2.29 1.91
C LEU A 129 13.25 2.39 2.66
N LEU A 130 13.26 2.20 3.98
CA LEU A 130 12.05 2.22 4.81
C LEU A 130 11.31 3.56 4.77
N THR A 131 12.05 4.67 4.61
CA THR A 131 11.49 6.03 4.51
C THR A 131 11.25 6.48 3.08
N SER A 132 11.54 5.65 2.08
CA SER A 132 11.46 5.98 0.66
C SER A 132 12.31 7.20 0.25
N THR A 133 13.52 7.32 0.81
CA THR A 133 14.46 8.43 0.57
C THR A 133 15.80 7.98 -0.04
N PHE A 134 15.90 6.77 -0.58
CA PHE A 134 17.18 6.20 -1.06
C PHE A 134 17.77 6.80 -2.35
N GLY A 135 17.02 7.67 -3.02
CA GLY A 135 17.51 8.43 -4.19
C GLY A 135 16.87 8.04 -5.53
N LEU A 136 16.03 7.00 -5.59
CA LEU A 136 15.16 6.73 -6.74
C LEU A 136 13.71 6.46 -6.33
N GLY A 137 12.76 6.77 -7.21
CA GLY A 137 11.34 6.50 -7.03
C GLY A 137 10.51 7.09 -8.16
N LEU A 138 9.18 6.96 -8.08
CA LEU A 138 8.24 7.60 -9.01
C LEU A 138 8.06 9.06 -8.59
N ASP A 139 8.67 9.99 -9.33
CA ASP A 139 8.46 11.42 -9.13
C ASP A 139 7.53 11.95 -10.22
N MET A 140 6.25 12.09 -9.86
CA MET A 140 5.20 12.61 -10.73
C MET A 140 5.48 14.04 -11.20
N THR A 141 6.28 14.81 -10.46
CA THR A 141 6.68 16.17 -10.85
C THR A 141 7.77 16.17 -11.93
N ALA A 142 8.36 15.01 -12.22
CA ALA A 142 9.45 14.82 -13.17
C ALA A 142 9.15 13.74 -14.23
N MET A 143 7.88 13.44 -14.53
CA MET A 143 7.48 12.40 -15.50
C MET A 143 8.10 12.55 -16.89
N GLY A 144 8.38 13.78 -17.33
CA GLY A 144 9.05 14.06 -18.61
C GLY A 144 10.58 14.01 -18.58
N SER A 145 11.20 13.66 -17.46
CA SER A 145 12.66 13.63 -17.31
C SER A 145 13.30 12.41 -18.01
N PRO A 146 14.57 12.51 -18.43
CA PRO A 146 15.31 11.35 -18.97
C PRO A 146 15.35 10.16 -17.99
N MET A 147 15.39 10.43 -16.68
CA MET A 147 15.37 9.37 -15.67
C MET A 147 14.06 8.60 -15.65
N MET A 148 12.91 9.28 -15.70
CA MET A 148 11.62 8.58 -15.72
C MET A 148 11.51 7.71 -16.97
N GLY A 149 11.87 8.24 -18.15
CA GLY A 149 11.92 7.46 -19.39
C GLY A 149 12.79 6.20 -19.24
N ALA A 150 13.99 6.34 -18.67
CA ALA A 150 14.89 5.21 -18.46
C ALA A 150 14.37 4.16 -17.48
N LEU A 151 13.63 4.55 -16.43
CA LEU A 151 13.01 3.59 -15.51
C LEU A 151 12.00 2.69 -16.22
N PHE A 152 11.19 3.25 -17.13
CA PHE A 152 10.25 2.49 -17.95
C PHE A 152 10.94 1.67 -19.04
N GLU A 153 11.88 2.25 -19.79
CA GLU A 153 12.62 1.55 -20.85
C GLU A 153 13.42 0.35 -20.34
N ARG A 154 13.86 0.40 -19.08
CA ARG A 154 14.58 -0.71 -18.43
C ARG A 154 13.63 -1.71 -17.78
N GLY A 155 12.31 -1.48 -17.76
CA GLY A 155 11.36 -2.34 -17.06
C GLY A 155 11.55 -2.33 -15.54
N VAL A 156 12.08 -1.23 -14.99
CA VAL A 156 12.07 -1.02 -13.53
C VAL A 156 10.63 -0.79 -13.08
N TYR A 157 9.89 0.01 -13.84
CA TYR A 157 8.43 -0.02 -13.88
C TYR A 157 8.00 -0.78 -15.12
N GLY A 158 7.13 -1.77 -14.93
CA GLY A 158 6.42 -2.40 -16.04
C GLY A 158 5.48 -1.40 -16.71
N GLN A 159 5.21 -1.67 -17.98
CA GLN A 159 4.27 -0.86 -18.78
C GLN A 159 2.83 -1.02 -18.27
N GLU A 160 2.53 -2.18 -17.71
CA GLU A 160 1.25 -2.51 -17.12
C GLU A 160 1.39 -2.42 -15.58
N TRP A 161 0.48 -1.69 -14.92
CA TRP A 161 0.38 -1.63 -13.45
C TRP A 161 1.55 -1.03 -12.67
N LEU A 162 2.59 -0.53 -13.33
CA LEU A 162 3.85 -0.09 -12.71
C LEU A 162 4.52 -1.19 -11.86
N LEU A 163 4.19 -2.46 -12.10
CA LEU A 163 4.79 -3.60 -11.42
C LEU A 163 6.09 -4.01 -12.14
N PRO A 164 7.13 -4.47 -11.42
CA PRO A 164 8.32 -5.01 -12.05
C PRO A 164 8.02 -6.21 -12.96
N GLU A 165 8.58 -6.21 -14.16
CA GLU A 165 8.40 -7.33 -15.12
C GLU A 165 9.45 -8.46 -14.96
N PRO A 166 10.77 -8.19 -14.85
CA PRO A 166 11.76 -9.25 -14.73
C PRO A 166 11.89 -9.79 -13.30
N GLU A 167 12.44 -11.00 -13.17
CA GLU A 167 12.81 -11.61 -11.89
C GLU A 167 13.70 -10.69 -11.02
N PRO A 168 13.65 -10.81 -9.67
CA PRO A 168 14.27 -9.85 -8.76
C PRO A 168 15.74 -9.50 -9.01
N ASP A 169 16.59 -10.48 -9.30
CA ASP A 169 18.01 -10.22 -9.53
C ASP A 169 18.27 -9.49 -10.86
N GLU A 170 17.51 -9.81 -11.91
CA GLU A 170 17.59 -9.09 -13.18
C GLU A 170 17.03 -7.67 -13.02
N TRP A 171 15.95 -7.50 -12.27
CA TRP A 171 15.40 -6.18 -11.94
C TRP A 171 16.42 -5.32 -11.20
N MET A 172 17.08 -5.86 -10.15
CA MET A 172 18.14 -5.17 -9.42
C MET A 172 19.34 -4.83 -10.30
N ARG A 173 19.74 -5.73 -11.20
CA ARG A 173 20.82 -5.47 -12.17
C ARG A 173 20.48 -4.28 -13.06
N ARG A 174 19.25 -4.22 -13.59
CA ARG A 174 18.80 -3.10 -14.43
C ARG A 174 18.72 -1.80 -13.65
N LEU A 175 18.15 -1.82 -12.44
CA LEU A 175 18.09 -0.67 -11.54
C LEU A 175 19.50 -0.13 -11.24
N GLY A 176 20.47 -1.01 -10.97
CA GLY A 176 21.86 -0.64 -10.68
C GLY A 176 22.58 0.09 -11.83
N THR A 177 22.09 -0.02 -13.07
CA THR A 177 22.64 0.71 -14.22
C THR A 177 22.25 2.20 -14.26
N LEU A 178 21.23 2.61 -13.51
CA LEU A 178 20.68 3.97 -13.54
C LEU A 178 21.20 4.78 -12.35
N PRO A 179 21.75 6.00 -12.53
CA PRO A 179 22.17 6.81 -11.38
C PRO A 179 20.97 7.16 -10.48
N LEU A 180 21.24 7.60 -9.25
CA LEU A 180 20.17 8.14 -8.39
C LEU A 180 19.76 9.53 -8.87
N MET A 181 18.51 9.91 -8.64
CA MET A 181 18.01 11.28 -8.89
C MET A 181 18.45 12.26 -7.82
N TYR A 182 18.48 11.81 -6.57
CA TYR A 182 18.79 12.62 -5.39
C TYR A 182 19.78 11.88 -4.49
N GLN A 183 20.47 12.61 -3.62
CA GLN A 183 21.36 11.98 -2.65
C GLN A 183 20.55 11.10 -1.69
N PRO A 184 21.11 9.95 -1.23
CA PRO A 184 20.44 9.14 -0.21
C PRO A 184 20.06 9.95 1.04
N GLY A 185 18.80 9.87 1.44
CA GLY A 185 18.20 10.60 2.55
C GLY A 185 17.82 12.05 2.24
N GLU A 186 17.97 12.53 1.01
CA GLU A 186 17.68 13.94 0.69
C GLU A 186 16.20 14.19 0.41
N ARG A 187 15.57 13.33 -0.39
CA ARG A 187 14.22 13.55 -0.89
C ARG A 187 13.38 12.28 -0.84
N TRP A 188 12.15 12.40 -0.38
CA TRP A 188 11.15 11.33 -0.46
C TRP A 188 10.72 11.11 -1.91
N GLN A 189 10.67 9.85 -2.35
CA GLN A 189 10.20 9.46 -3.68
C GLN A 189 9.43 8.15 -3.61
N TYR A 190 8.40 8.00 -4.45
CA TYR A 190 7.41 6.93 -4.27
C TYR A 190 7.83 5.57 -4.87
N ASN A 191 7.23 4.49 -4.36
CA ASN A 191 7.22 3.13 -4.91
C ASN A 191 8.50 2.28 -4.79
N ILE A 192 9.55 2.56 -5.58
CA ILE A 192 10.70 1.63 -5.85
C ILE A 192 11.34 1.08 -4.58
N SER A 193 11.39 1.89 -3.51
CA SER A 193 11.99 1.48 -2.23
C SER A 193 11.40 0.18 -1.67
N ASN A 194 10.11 -0.07 -1.89
CA ASN A 194 9.40 -1.24 -1.36
C ASN A 194 9.75 -2.52 -2.12
N ASP A 195 9.99 -2.42 -3.43
CA ASP A 195 10.46 -3.54 -4.25
C ASP A 195 11.91 -3.90 -3.92
N VAL A 196 12.78 -2.88 -3.78
CA VAL A 196 14.16 -3.07 -3.28
C VAL A 196 14.15 -3.70 -1.89
N LEU A 197 13.22 -3.28 -1.02
CA LEU A 197 13.07 -3.85 0.33
C LEU A 197 12.69 -5.34 0.28
N GLY A 198 11.82 -5.74 -0.64
CA GLY A 198 11.49 -7.15 -0.87
C GLY A 198 12.73 -7.98 -1.22
N VAL A 199 13.58 -7.47 -2.12
CA VAL A 199 14.86 -8.13 -2.47
C VAL A 199 15.82 -8.16 -1.29
N LEU A 200 15.93 -7.05 -0.54
CA LEU A 200 16.77 -7.00 0.66
C LEU A 200 16.34 -8.06 1.68
N VAL A 201 15.05 -8.16 1.97
CA VAL A 201 14.48 -9.16 2.88
C VAL A 201 14.84 -10.56 2.39
N ALA A 202 14.61 -10.87 1.11
CA ALA A 202 14.92 -12.19 0.55
C ALA A 202 16.41 -12.57 0.72
N ARG A 203 17.32 -11.65 0.37
CA ARG A 203 18.77 -11.88 0.47
C ARG A 203 19.28 -11.96 1.91
N VAL A 204 18.70 -11.20 2.84
CA VAL A 204 19.03 -11.30 4.28
C VAL A 204 18.46 -12.59 4.88
N ALA A 205 17.25 -12.96 4.46
CA ALA A 205 16.52 -14.13 4.93
C ALA A 205 17.13 -15.44 4.44
N GLY A 206 17.71 -15.45 3.24
CA GLY A 206 18.17 -16.66 2.55
C GLY A 206 17.02 -17.49 1.96
N GLN A 207 15.86 -16.87 1.72
CA GLN A 207 14.66 -17.49 1.14
C GLN A 207 13.88 -16.45 0.31
N SER A 208 12.90 -16.89 -0.50
CA SER A 208 12.11 -15.95 -1.31
C SER A 208 11.28 -14.99 -0.44
N PHE A 209 11.05 -13.77 -0.94
CA PHE A 209 10.28 -12.76 -0.23
C PHE A 209 8.86 -13.24 0.11
N GLU A 210 8.20 -13.92 -0.85
CA GLU A 210 6.89 -14.53 -0.63
C GLU A 210 6.89 -15.59 0.47
N SER A 211 7.89 -16.48 0.49
CA SER A 211 7.97 -17.53 1.53
C SER A 211 8.18 -16.90 2.91
N PHE A 212 9.02 -15.87 2.99
CA PHE A 212 9.26 -15.15 4.23
C PHE A 212 7.99 -14.44 4.74
N LEU A 213 7.24 -13.74 3.86
CA LEU A 213 5.96 -13.13 4.24
C LEU A 213 4.95 -14.17 4.72
N ARG A 214 4.84 -15.29 4.00
CA ARG A 214 3.93 -16.38 4.38
C ARG A 214 4.28 -16.99 5.73
N GLU A 215 5.56 -17.26 5.98
CA GLU A 215 6.04 -17.86 7.24
C GLU A 215 5.90 -16.88 8.42
N ARG A 216 6.27 -15.62 8.22
CA ARG A 216 6.51 -14.68 9.32
C ARG A 216 5.35 -13.73 9.59
N ILE A 217 4.47 -13.53 8.61
CA ILE A 217 3.35 -12.58 8.69
C ILE A 217 2.03 -13.31 8.43
N PHE A 218 1.84 -13.92 7.26
CA PHE A 218 0.52 -14.41 6.85
C PHE A 218 0.05 -15.61 7.67
N GLY A 219 0.92 -16.62 7.84
CA GLY A 219 0.61 -17.82 8.62
C GLY A 219 0.20 -17.51 10.05
N PRO A 220 1.03 -16.79 10.83
CA PRO A 220 0.71 -16.38 12.19
C PRO A 220 -0.56 -15.54 12.34
N LEU A 221 -0.86 -14.68 11.35
CA LEU A 221 -2.07 -13.84 11.34
C LEU A 221 -3.31 -14.55 10.78
N GLY A 222 -3.15 -15.76 10.26
CA GLY A 222 -4.23 -16.51 9.61
C GLY A 222 -4.68 -15.92 8.27
N MET A 223 -3.82 -15.15 7.59
CA MET A 223 -4.10 -14.50 6.30
C MET A 223 -4.01 -15.50 5.13
N LYS A 224 -5.00 -16.38 5.01
CA LYS A 224 -4.96 -17.57 4.13
C LYS A 224 -5.22 -17.29 2.66
N ASP A 225 -5.76 -16.12 2.36
CA ASP A 225 -6.09 -15.67 1.01
C ASP A 225 -5.21 -14.50 0.58
N THR A 226 -4.09 -14.30 1.27
CA THR A 226 -3.08 -13.28 0.95
C THR A 226 -1.88 -13.89 0.25
N GLY A 227 -1.51 -13.32 -0.89
CA GLY A 227 -0.37 -13.77 -1.70
C GLY A 227 -0.09 -12.82 -2.86
N PHE A 228 0.84 -13.18 -3.74
CA PHE A 228 1.16 -12.39 -4.94
C PHE A 228 0.40 -12.85 -6.20
N HIS A 229 -0.49 -13.82 -6.06
CA HIS A 229 -1.42 -14.28 -7.09
C HIS A 229 -2.59 -15.01 -6.43
N VAL A 230 -3.68 -15.15 -7.18
CA VAL A 230 -4.85 -15.93 -6.81
C VAL A 230 -4.78 -17.32 -7.46
N PRO A 231 -4.75 -18.41 -6.66
CA PRO A 231 -4.77 -19.77 -7.17
C PRO A 231 -6.03 -20.09 -8.00
N ALA A 232 -5.91 -21.01 -8.95
CA ALA A 232 -6.99 -21.37 -9.87
C ALA A 232 -8.27 -21.88 -9.17
N ASP A 233 -8.15 -22.52 -8.01
CA ASP A 233 -9.27 -23.01 -7.20
C ASP A 233 -9.98 -21.91 -6.39
N LYS A 234 -9.48 -20.68 -6.43
CA LYS A 234 -10.06 -19.49 -5.77
C LYS A 234 -10.36 -18.36 -6.76
N ILE A 235 -10.12 -18.56 -8.05
CA ILE A 235 -10.19 -17.49 -9.05
C ILE A 235 -11.60 -16.92 -9.22
N ASP A 236 -12.63 -17.70 -8.88
CA ASP A 236 -14.04 -17.28 -8.84
C ASP A 236 -14.33 -16.21 -7.76
N ARG A 237 -13.38 -15.97 -6.86
CA ARG A 237 -13.45 -14.94 -5.81
C ARG A 237 -12.77 -13.63 -6.21
N LEU A 238 -12.02 -13.61 -7.32
CA LEU A 238 -11.33 -12.42 -7.83
C LEU A 238 -12.22 -11.77 -8.90
N PRO A 239 -12.67 -10.51 -8.73
CA PRO A 239 -13.32 -9.79 -9.81
C PRO A 239 -12.26 -9.23 -10.80
N PRO A 240 -12.64 -8.87 -12.04
CA PRO A 240 -11.81 -8.04 -12.90
C PRO A 240 -11.46 -6.72 -12.22
N LEU A 241 -10.28 -6.19 -12.51
CA LEU A 241 -9.91 -4.84 -12.18
C LEU A 241 -10.21 -3.92 -13.36
N TYR A 242 -10.99 -2.89 -13.09
CA TYR A 242 -11.38 -1.89 -14.09
C TYR A 242 -10.59 -0.60 -13.94
N ALA A 243 -10.21 0.03 -15.04
CA ALA A 243 -9.91 1.45 -15.09
C ALA A 243 -10.96 2.17 -15.93
N PRO A 244 -11.90 2.90 -15.31
CA PRO A 244 -12.86 3.67 -16.07
C PRO A 244 -12.18 4.69 -16.99
N ASP A 245 -12.68 4.83 -18.22
CA ASP A 245 -12.18 5.83 -19.17
C ASP A 245 -12.38 7.25 -18.58
N PRO A 246 -11.35 8.10 -18.51
CA PRO A 246 -11.48 9.43 -17.90
C PRO A 246 -12.45 10.39 -18.61
N GLN A 247 -12.78 10.15 -19.87
CA GLN A 247 -13.67 10.99 -20.67
C GLN A 247 -15.11 10.47 -20.65
N THR A 248 -15.30 9.16 -20.78
CA THR A 248 -16.64 8.55 -20.92
C THR A 248 -17.15 7.92 -19.63
N GLY A 249 -16.26 7.55 -18.71
CA GLY A 249 -16.57 6.76 -17.52
C GLY A 249 -16.85 5.28 -17.81
N GLU A 250 -16.64 4.83 -19.07
CA GLU A 250 -16.83 3.43 -19.45
C GLU A 250 -15.78 2.54 -18.76
N PHE A 251 -16.21 1.38 -18.25
CA PHE A 251 -15.29 0.44 -17.61
C PHE A 251 -14.39 -0.24 -18.65
N ILE A 252 -13.09 0.05 -18.60
CA ILE A 252 -12.07 -0.71 -19.33
C ILE A 252 -11.54 -1.79 -18.39
N VAL A 253 -11.59 -3.06 -18.82
CA VAL A 253 -10.97 -4.15 -18.07
C VAL A 253 -9.46 -4.04 -18.25
N GLU A 254 -8.79 -3.76 -17.15
CA GLU A 254 -7.36 -3.51 -17.11
C GLU A 254 -6.62 -4.81 -16.71
N ASP A 255 -7.24 -5.65 -15.86
CA ASP A 255 -6.80 -7.02 -15.57
C ASP A 255 -8.00 -7.93 -15.35
N GLU A 256 -8.09 -9.04 -16.10
CA GLU A 256 -9.16 -10.02 -15.90
C GLU A 256 -8.89 -10.92 -14.69
N ALA A 257 -9.95 -11.56 -14.17
CA ALA A 257 -9.79 -12.56 -13.13
C ALA A 257 -9.05 -13.81 -13.67
N GLU A 258 -9.72 -14.62 -14.50
CA GLU A 258 -9.09 -15.78 -15.13
C GLU A 258 -8.23 -15.35 -16.32
N GLY A 259 -6.98 -15.83 -16.35
CA GLY A 259 -6.04 -15.53 -17.43
C GLY A 259 -5.35 -14.16 -17.30
N GLY A 260 -5.77 -13.31 -16.36
CA GLY A 260 -5.12 -12.05 -16.04
C GLY A 260 -3.79 -12.22 -15.29
N HIS A 261 -3.12 -11.10 -15.01
CA HIS A 261 -1.80 -11.04 -14.39
C HIS A 261 -1.76 -11.69 -13.01
N HIS A 262 -2.77 -11.40 -12.18
CA HIS A 262 -2.86 -11.93 -10.82
C HIS A 262 -3.38 -13.38 -10.75
N SER A 263 -3.70 -14.02 -11.88
CA SER A 263 -4.13 -15.43 -11.91
C SER A 263 -2.97 -16.43 -11.86
N LYS A 264 -1.72 -15.96 -11.92
CA LYS A 264 -0.51 -16.78 -11.98
C LYS A 264 0.60 -16.18 -11.12
N PRO A 265 1.54 -17.00 -10.60
CA PRO A 265 2.70 -16.48 -9.88
C PRO A 265 3.44 -15.43 -10.72
N PRO A 266 3.74 -14.24 -10.18
CA PRO A 266 4.45 -13.20 -10.91
C PRO A 266 5.95 -13.53 -10.97
N ALA A 267 6.63 -12.99 -11.98
CA ALA A 267 8.09 -13.04 -12.04
C ALA A 267 8.74 -12.24 -10.89
N PHE A 268 8.08 -11.18 -10.43
CA PHE A 268 8.55 -10.37 -9.31
C PHE A 268 7.44 -10.22 -8.24
N PRO A 269 7.63 -10.75 -7.01
CA PRO A 269 6.71 -10.52 -5.90
C PRO A 269 6.85 -9.09 -5.37
N SER A 270 6.15 -8.14 -5.99
CA SER A 270 6.31 -6.69 -5.74
C SER A 270 5.85 -6.28 -4.34
N GLY A 271 6.79 -5.85 -3.49
CA GLY A 271 6.47 -5.20 -2.22
C GLY A 271 5.84 -3.80 -2.39
N GLY A 272 5.93 -3.23 -3.60
CA GLY A 272 5.27 -1.98 -3.96
C GLY A 272 3.78 -2.11 -4.25
N GLY A 273 3.31 -3.23 -4.80
CA GLY A 273 1.92 -3.30 -5.27
C GLY A 273 1.33 -4.67 -5.55
N GLY A 274 2.06 -5.76 -5.30
CA GLY A 274 1.74 -7.06 -5.86
C GLY A 274 0.82 -7.97 -5.04
N LEU A 275 0.36 -7.58 -3.84
CA LEU A 275 -0.49 -8.46 -3.04
C LEU A 275 -1.94 -8.51 -3.54
N ASP A 276 -2.51 -9.70 -3.47
CA ASP A 276 -3.94 -9.99 -3.43
C ASP A 276 -4.33 -10.35 -2.00
N SER A 277 -5.54 -9.99 -1.56
CA SER A 277 -6.03 -10.33 -0.23
C SER A 277 -7.54 -10.19 -0.06
N THR A 278 -8.06 -10.49 1.13
CA THR A 278 -9.45 -10.28 1.54
C THR A 278 -9.55 -9.21 2.62
N VAL A 279 -10.78 -8.75 2.87
CA VAL A 279 -11.04 -7.75 3.91
C VAL A 279 -10.68 -8.27 5.32
N ASP A 280 -10.88 -9.56 5.59
CA ASP A 280 -10.59 -10.18 6.89
C ASP A 280 -9.09 -10.39 7.11
N ASP A 281 -8.37 -10.82 6.08
CA ASP A 281 -6.91 -10.99 6.13
C ASP A 281 -6.23 -9.64 6.45
N TYR A 282 -6.62 -8.57 5.75
CA TYR A 282 -6.07 -7.24 6.03
C TYR A 282 -6.52 -6.68 7.38
N HIS A 283 -7.74 -7.00 7.83
CA HIS A 283 -8.19 -6.65 9.17
C HIS A 283 -7.31 -7.28 10.25
N ALA A 284 -6.93 -8.55 10.11
CA ALA A 284 -6.03 -9.23 11.02
C ALA A 284 -4.65 -8.53 11.11
N TYR A 285 -4.11 -8.09 9.96
CA TYR A 285 -2.87 -7.32 9.89
C TYR A 285 -2.95 -5.98 10.63
N PHE A 286 -3.97 -5.17 10.34
CA PHE A 286 -4.12 -3.86 10.97
C PHE A 286 -4.48 -3.97 12.46
N ARG A 287 -5.24 -5.00 12.88
CA ARG A 287 -5.43 -5.32 14.31
C ARG A 287 -4.13 -5.66 15.00
N MET A 288 -3.21 -6.39 14.35
CA MET A 288 -1.89 -6.67 14.92
C MET A 288 -1.09 -5.38 15.17
N LEU A 289 -1.14 -4.43 14.24
CA LEU A 289 -0.49 -3.12 14.44
C LEU A 289 -1.15 -2.32 15.57
N LEU A 290 -2.49 -2.26 15.64
CA LEU A 290 -3.20 -1.60 16.75
C LEU A 290 -2.88 -2.24 18.11
N ASN A 291 -2.72 -3.56 18.13
CA ASN A 291 -2.36 -4.33 19.32
C ASN A 291 -0.84 -4.35 19.59
N HIS A 292 -0.10 -3.35 19.10
CA HIS A 292 1.33 -3.19 19.35
C HIS A 292 2.17 -4.42 18.98
N GLY A 293 1.83 -5.05 17.85
CA GLY A 293 2.56 -6.17 17.28
C GLY A 293 2.05 -7.55 17.73
N MET A 294 0.93 -7.62 18.44
CA MET A 294 0.35 -8.86 18.96
C MET A 294 -0.83 -9.34 18.13
N HIS A 295 -0.91 -10.65 17.90
CA HIS A 295 -2.09 -11.34 17.40
C HIS A 295 -2.48 -12.45 18.38
N GLY A 296 -3.57 -12.27 19.12
CA GLY A 296 -3.89 -13.12 20.26
C GLY A 296 -2.76 -13.12 21.28
N THR A 297 -2.11 -14.28 21.47
CA THR A 297 -0.95 -14.42 22.38
C THR A 297 0.40 -14.40 21.65
N GLU A 298 0.39 -14.38 20.32
CA GLU A 298 1.60 -14.41 19.51
C GLU A 298 2.11 -12.99 19.24
N ARG A 299 3.42 -12.79 19.34
CA ARG A 299 4.09 -11.53 19.00
C ARG A 299 4.69 -11.64 17.61
N ILE A 300 4.15 -10.87 16.67
CA ILE A 300 4.67 -10.77 15.30
C ILE A 300 5.75 -9.69 15.21
N LEU A 301 5.49 -8.54 15.84
CA LEU A 301 6.42 -7.42 15.91
C LEU A 301 6.55 -6.94 17.36
N SER A 302 7.71 -6.39 17.71
CA SER A 302 7.89 -5.67 18.95
C SER A 302 7.05 -4.39 18.95
N ARG A 303 6.58 -3.95 20.12
CA ARG A 303 5.90 -2.66 20.26
C ARG A 303 6.75 -1.51 19.68
N PRO A 304 8.07 -1.41 19.98
CA PRO A 304 8.93 -0.39 19.37
C PRO A 304 9.00 -0.48 17.84
N ALA A 305 8.97 -1.68 17.23
CA ALA A 305 8.94 -1.82 15.78
C ALA A 305 7.64 -1.26 15.18
N VAL A 306 6.50 -1.52 15.81
CA VAL A 306 5.22 -0.94 15.38
C VAL A 306 5.23 0.58 15.52
N GLU A 307 5.67 1.12 16.66
CA GLU A 307 5.82 2.57 16.86
C GLU A 307 6.81 3.18 15.85
N LEU A 308 7.85 2.43 15.46
CA LEU A 308 8.76 2.82 14.40
C LEU A 308 8.04 3.00 13.06
N MET A 309 7.23 2.02 12.67
CA MET A 309 6.46 2.02 11.44
C MET A 309 5.41 3.13 11.38
N THR A 310 4.73 3.43 12.49
CA THR A 310 3.51 4.25 12.52
C THR A 310 3.73 5.68 13.03
N THR A 311 4.98 6.14 13.10
CA THR A 311 5.34 7.53 13.42
C THR A 311 5.91 8.22 12.19
N ASN A 312 5.61 9.51 11.95
CA ASN A 312 6.24 10.27 10.87
C ASN A 312 7.78 10.26 11.00
N ARG A 313 8.47 9.92 9.91
CA ARG A 313 9.94 9.79 9.83
C ARG A 313 10.59 10.83 8.94
N LEU A 314 9.80 11.66 8.27
CA LEU A 314 10.32 12.64 7.33
C LEU A 314 10.68 13.95 8.01
N THR A 315 11.75 14.58 7.53
CA THR A 315 12.05 15.98 7.83
C THR A 315 11.01 16.91 7.16
N PRO A 316 10.94 18.20 7.54
CA PRO A 316 10.05 19.16 6.86
C PRO A 316 10.30 19.26 5.34
N GLU A 317 11.56 19.18 4.90
CA GLU A 317 11.95 19.25 3.49
C GLU A 317 11.48 18.00 2.73
N GLN A 318 11.68 16.81 3.30
CA GLN A 318 11.19 15.56 2.72
C GLN A 318 9.66 15.51 2.70
N THR A 319 9.01 16.01 3.75
CA THR A 319 7.55 16.15 3.82
C THR A 319 7.02 17.07 2.73
N THR A 320 7.74 18.15 2.42
CA THR A 320 7.39 19.06 1.32
C THR A 320 7.42 18.34 -0.04
N ALA A 321 8.41 17.47 -0.26
CA ALA A 321 8.49 16.64 -1.46
C ALA A 321 7.31 15.65 -1.55
N LEU A 322 6.99 14.95 -0.45
CA LEU A 322 5.81 14.09 -0.36
C LEU A 322 4.52 14.85 -0.69
N GLN A 323 4.32 16.04 -0.13
CA GLN A 323 3.12 16.84 -0.37
C GLN A 323 3.04 17.34 -1.82
N ALA A 324 4.17 17.74 -2.41
CA ALA A 324 4.23 18.14 -3.82
C ALA A 324 3.83 16.96 -4.73
N TRP A 325 4.36 15.78 -4.44
CA TRP A 325 3.99 14.54 -5.14
C TRP A 325 2.50 14.24 -4.95
N ALA A 326 1.98 14.22 -3.72
CA ALA A 326 0.58 13.89 -3.44
C ALA A 326 -0.39 14.82 -4.19
N ARG A 327 -0.09 16.12 -4.28
CA ARG A 327 -0.91 17.10 -5.04
C ARG A 327 -0.89 16.87 -6.55
N SER A 328 0.19 16.30 -7.08
CA SER A 328 0.30 15.95 -8.50
C SER A 328 -0.39 14.63 -8.86
N VAL A 329 -0.81 13.87 -7.85
CA VAL A 329 -1.47 12.57 -8.01
C VAL A 329 -2.97 12.76 -7.80
N VAL A 330 -3.73 12.77 -8.90
CA VAL A 330 -5.18 13.07 -8.91
C VAL A 330 -5.97 12.24 -7.89
N HIS A 331 -5.56 10.98 -7.68
CA HIS A 331 -6.21 10.04 -6.78
C HIS A 331 -5.89 10.21 -5.29
N LEU A 332 -4.79 10.91 -4.95
CA LEU A 332 -4.42 11.25 -3.57
C LEU A 332 -4.71 12.73 -3.23
N SER A 333 -4.91 13.56 -4.26
CA SER A 333 -5.38 14.95 -4.13
C SER A 333 -6.81 15.06 -3.61
N HIS A 334 -7.58 13.97 -3.67
CA HIS A 334 -8.96 13.88 -3.17
C HIS A 334 -9.05 12.71 -2.18
N GLY A 335 -8.92 12.98 -0.88
CA GLY A 335 -9.07 11.95 0.16
C GLY A 335 -7.95 11.97 1.20
N GLN A 336 -7.64 10.79 1.75
CA GLN A 336 -6.67 10.61 2.84
C GLN A 336 -5.22 10.91 2.43
N GLY A 337 -4.93 11.15 1.14
CA GLY A 337 -3.57 11.32 0.62
C GLY A 337 -2.79 12.55 1.13
N GLN A 338 -3.45 13.54 1.74
CA GLN A 338 -2.80 14.66 2.43
C GLN A 338 -2.73 14.42 3.93
N THR A 339 -2.01 13.38 4.35
CA THR A 339 -1.80 13.06 5.76
C THR A 339 -0.76 13.96 6.44
N GLY A 340 0.16 14.52 5.65
CA GLY A 340 1.26 15.36 6.13
C GLY A 340 2.44 14.59 6.73
N GLY A 341 2.47 13.26 6.67
CA GLY A 341 3.59 12.46 7.19
C GLY A 341 3.70 11.08 6.56
N TRP A 342 4.90 10.51 6.65
CA TRP A 342 5.21 9.17 6.15
C TRP A 342 5.97 8.41 7.23
N GLY A 343 5.45 7.24 7.59
CA GLY A 343 6.10 6.29 8.47
C GLY A 343 7.04 5.38 7.69
N PHE A 344 7.00 4.08 7.98
CA PHE A 344 7.64 3.08 7.12
C PHE A 344 6.61 2.41 6.21
N GLY A 345 6.72 2.64 4.89
CA GLY A 345 5.84 2.05 3.87
C GLY A 345 4.40 2.57 3.84
N MET A 346 4.05 3.55 4.66
CA MET A 346 2.67 4.03 4.81
C MET A 346 2.63 5.48 5.26
N THR A 347 1.48 6.13 5.09
CA THR A 347 1.27 7.45 5.67
C THR A 347 0.97 7.40 7.15
N VAL A 348 1.32 8.50 7.81
CA VAL A 348 0.95 8.81 9.19
C VAL A 348 0.39 10.23 9.20
N ARG A 349 -0.83 10.39 9.72
CA ARG A 349 -1.51 11.67 9.78
C ARG A 349 -0.89 12.58 10.83
N THR A 350 -0.38 13.74 10.42
CA THR A 350 0.29 14.73 11.29
C THR A 350 -0.53 15.98 11.53
N TYR A 351 -1.64 16.15 10.81
CA TYR A 351 -2.60 17.23 11.02
C TYR A 351 -4.04 16.76 10.75
N ARG A 352 -5.02 17.48 11.31
CA ARG A 352 -6.45 17.20 11.11
C ARG A 352 -6.96 18.01 9.92
N GLY A 353 -6.87 17.44 8.72
CA GLY A 353 -7.41 18.00 7.47
C GLY A 353 -8.82 17.51 7.09
N ASP A 354 -9.29 16.44 7.73
CA ASP A 354 -10.58 15.79 7.50
C ASP A 354 -11.09 15.11 8.79
N TYR A 355 -12.03 14.17 8.69
CA TYR A 355 -12.61 13.44 9.82
C TYR A 355 -11.59 12.59 10.60
N ALA A 356 -10.54 12.10 9.95
CA ALA A 356 -9.54 11.25 10.58
C ALA A 356 -8.64 12.03 11.57
N PRO A 357 -8.29 11.44 12.73
CA PRO A 357 -7.47 12.10 13.73
C PRO A 357 -5.98 12.06 13.39
N ILE A 358 -5.22 12.90 14.08
CA ILE A 358 -3.76 12.84 14.06
C ILE A 358 -3.32 11.48 14.62
N GLY A 359 -2.37 10.83 13.95
CA GLY A 359 -1.86 9.51 14.33
C GLY A 359 -2.54 8.33 13.61
N GLN A 360 -3.61 8.56 12.85
CA GLN A 360 -4.10 7.55 11.90
C GLN A 360 -2.99 7.17 10.91
N PHE A 361 -2.83 5.88 10.64
CA PHE A 361 -1.82 5.35 9.74
C PHE A 361 -2.39 4.31 8.79
N GLY A 362 -1.80 4.21 7.60
CA GLY A 362 -2.31 3.34 6.54
C GLY A 362 -1.97 3.88 5.16
N TRP A 363 -2.65 3.34 4.14
CA TRP A 363 -2.43 3.75 2.76
C TRP A 363 -3.63 3.48 1.87
N ASP A 364 -3.65 4.20 0.75
CA ASP A 364 -4.59 4.01 -0.36
C ASP A 364 -3.89 3.26 -1.51
N GLY A 365 -4.66 2.44 -2.23
CA GLY A 365 -4.23 1.68 -3.38
C GLY A 365 -4.97 2.11 -4.64
N GLY A 366 -4.23 2.19 -5.75
CA GLY A 366 -4.75 2.64 -7.04
C GLY A 366 -5.89 1.80 -7.62
N ALA A 367 -6.11 0.58 -7.11
CA ALA A 367 -7.23 -0.30 -7.45
C ALA A 367 -8.57 0.09 -6.77
N GLY A 368 -8.62 1.25 -6.12
CA GLY A 368 -9.80 1.70 -5.38
C GLY A 368 -9.90 1.06 -3.99
N THR A 369 -8.76 0.77 -3.37
CA THR A 369 -8.65 0.18 -2.03
C THR A 369 -8.15 1.22 -1.02
N THR A 370 -8.67 1.23 0.20
CA THR A 370 -8.17 2.06 1.31
C THR A 370 -8.11 1.24 2.58
N THR A 371 -7.01 1.32 3.32
CA THR A 371 -6.78 0.53 4.53
C THR A 371 -6.04 1.38 5.56
N TYR A 372 -6.72 1.73 6.67
CA TYR A 372 -6.11 2.50 7.76
C TYR A 372 -6.51 1.96 9.12
N ALA A 373 -5.65 2.25 10.09
CA ALA A 373 -5.92 2.09 11.50
C ALA A 373 -5.71 3.41 12.25
N ASP A 374 -6.47 3.55 13.32
CA ASP A 374 -6.51 4.73 14.17
C ASP A 374 -6.33 4.28 15.63
N PRO A 375 -5.14 4.52 16.22
CA PRO A 375 -4.84 4.07 17.57
C PRO A 375 -5.60 4.85 18.65
N GLU A 376 -6.02 6.10 18.38
CA GLU A 376 -6.75 6.91 19.35
C GLU A 376 -8.16 6.33 19.57
N ASN A 377 -8.81 5.94 18.48
CA ASN A 377 -10.17 5.38 18.53
C ASN A 377 -10.21 3.84 18.59
N GLN A 378 -9.05 3.17 18.57
CA GLN A 378 -8.91 1.70 18.48
C GLN A 378 -9.67 1.13 17.28
N LEU A 379 -9.53 1.79 16.13
CA LEU A 379 -10.37 1.64 14.97
C LEU A 379 -9.57 1.11 13.77
N VAL A 380 -10.13 0.15 13.03
CA VAL A 380 -9.67 -0.26 11.69
C VAL A 380 -10.78 0.03 10.69
N GLY A 381 -10.43 0.68 9.58
CA GLY A 381 -11.32 0.89 8.45
C GLY A 381 -10.68 0.38 7.16
N ILE A 382 -11.43 -0.43 6.43
CA ILE A 382 -11.02 -1.00 5.14
C ILE A 382 -12.18 -0.84 4.16
N LEU A 383 -11.92 -0.31 2.98
CA LEU A 383 -12.85 -0.34 1.86
C LEU A 383 -12.10 -0.87 0.63
N LEU A 384 -12.62 -1.94 0.05
CA LEU A 384 -12.06 -2.61 -1.10
C LEU A 384 -13.04 -2.55 -2.26
N THR A 385 -12.57 -2.04 -3.39
CA THR A 385 -13.23 -2.12 -4.69
C THR A 385 -12.24 -2.75 -5.68
N GLN A 386 -12.67 -2.96 -6.93
CA GLN A 386 -11.77 -3.25 -8.05
C GLN A 386 -12.08 -2.29 -9.19
N THR A 387 -12.14 -1.01 -8.82
CA THR A 387 -12.33 0.11 -9.75
C THR A 387 -11.21 1.12 -9.50
N GLY A 388 -10.31 1.19 -10.46
CA GLY A 388 -9.17 2.06 -10.47
C GLY A 388 -9.54 3.53 -10.38
N MET A 389 -8.57 4.34 -9.97
CA MET A 389 -8.77 5.76 -9.71
C MET A 389 -8.46 6.65 -10.94
N SER A 390 -8.74 6.15 -12.14
CA SER A 390 -8.68 6.91 -13.39
C SER A 390 -9.82 7.95 -13.50
N THR A 391 -10.92 7.74 -12.75
CA THR A 391 -11.97 8.73 -12.49
C THR A 391 -12.07 9.07 -10.99
N PRO A 392 -12.80 10.14 -10.60
CA PRO A 392 -12.95 10.51 -9.20
C PRO A 392 -13.85 9.58 -8.36
N ASP A 393 -14.49 8.56 -8.95
CA ASP A 393 -15.58 7.84 -8.28
C ASP A 393 -15.09 6.99 -7.11
N SER A 394 -14.04 6.18 -7.28
CA SER A 394 -13.44 5.43 -6.17
C SER A 394 -12.88 6.36 -5.08
N ALA A 395 -12.30 7.50 -5.45
CA ALA A 395 -11.79 8.47 -4.49
C ALA A 395 -12.92 9.11 -3.66
N ARG A 396 -14.08 9.40 -4.28
CA ARG A 396 -15.28 9.89 -3.58
C ARG A 396 -15.84 8.83 -2.64
N ALA A 397 -15.95 7.57 -3.09
CA ALA A 397 -16.41 6.47 -2.25
C ALA A 397 -15.51 6.28 -1.01
N ILE A 398 -14.19 6.37 -1.17
CA ILE A 398 -13.22 6.33 -0.06
C ILE A 398 -13.43 7.49 0.91
N HIS A 399 -13.58 8.73 0.40
CA HIS A 399 -13.77 9.89 1.27
C HIS A 399 -15.08 9.83 2.05
N ASP A 400 -16.17 9.41 1.39
CA ASP A 400 -17.48 9.26 2.02
C ASP A 400 -17.50 8.08 3.01
N PHE A 401 -16.80 6.99 2.71
CA PHE A 401 -16.58 5.87 3.63
C PHE A 401 -15.92 6.34 4.92
N TRP A 402 -14.78 7.03 4.84
CA TRP A 402 -14.09 7.53 6.03
C TRP A 402 -14.95 8.51 6.82
N THR A 403 -15.63 9.43 6.14
CA THR A 403 -16.55 10.38 6.77
C THR A 403 -17.66 9.67 7.56
N THR A 404 -18.33 8.72 6.92
CA THR A 404 -19.46 8.01 7.54
C THR A 404 -19.04 7.01 8.60
N LEU A 405 -17.86 6.39 8.45
CA LEU A 405 -17.26 5.55 9.47
C LEU A 405 -17.04 6.35 10.77
N TYR A 406 -16.36 7.50 10.70
CA TYR A 406 -16.11 8.30 11.90
C TYR A 406 -17.40 8.84 12.52
N GLN A 407 -18.41 9.15 11.71
CA GLN A 407 -19.74 9.55 12.19
C GLN A 407 -20.54 8.39 12.80
N ALA A 408 -20.14 7.14 12.55
CA ALA A 408 -20.81 5.97 13.10
C ALA A 408 -20.31 5.58 14.49
N ILE A 409 -19.19 6.15 14.95
CA ILE A 409 -18.62 5.90 16.28
C ILE A 409 -19.64 6.32 17.36
N ASP A 410 -19.92 5.43 18.31
CA ASP A 410 -20.69 5.75 19.52
C ASP A 410 -19.76 6.40 20.57
N ASP A 411 -20.15 7.58 21.06
CA ASP A 411 -19.45 8.35 22.10
C ASP A 411 -19.91 7.97 23.52
#